data_AF-A0A530MB50-F1
#
_entry.id   AF-A0A530MB50-F1
#
_cell.length_a   1.000
_cell.length_b   1.000
_cell.length_c   1.000
_cell.angle_alpha   90.00
_cell.angle_beta   90.00
_cell.angle_gamma   90.00
#
_symmetry.space_group_name_H-M   'P 1'
#
loop_
_entity.id
_entity.type
_entity.pdbx_description
1 polymer ?
#
loop_
_entity_poly.entity_id
_entity_poly.type
_entity_poly.pdbx_seq_one_letter_code
_entity_poly.pdbx_strand_id
1 'polypeptide(L)' 'MSNELTMHATTIVTVRKGGKVVIAGDGQVSLGQTIMKGNAKKVRRIGKSGNVIAGFAGATADAFTLLE' A
#
# COMPACT_ATOMS: atom_id res chain seq x y z
N MET A 1 3.01 27.85 14.20
CA MET A 1 3.69 26.55 14.08
C MET A 1 2.63 25.50 13.75
N SER A 2 2.37 25.26 12.47
CA SER A 2 1.53 24.13 12.07
C SER A 2 2.37 22.87 12.17
N ASN A 3 2.17 22.11 13.24
CA ASN A 3 2.68 20.76 13.33
C ASN A 3 1.79 19.91 12.42
N GLU A 4 1.96 20.02 11.10
CA GLU A 4 1.28 19.11 10.17
C GLU A 4 1.78 17.70 10.48
N LEU A 5 0.87 16.84 10.94
CA LEU A 5 1.07 15.41 11.06
C LEU A 5 1.46 14.88 9.68
N THR A 6 2.76 14.86 9.40
CA THR A 6 3.30 14.39 8.13
C THR A 6 3.08 12.87 8.10
N MET A 7 2.10 12.44 7.31
CA MET A 7 1.84 11.02 7.09
C MET A 7 3.01 10.43 6.29
N HIS A 8 3.78 9.53 6.91
CA HIS A 8 4.73 8.71 6.17
C HIS A 8 3.96 7.66 5.38
N ALA A 9 3.92 7.84 4.06
CA ALA A 9 3.27 6.91 3.15
C ALA A 9 4.12 5.65 2.92
N THR A 10 3.45 4.62 2.40
CA THR A 10 4.09 3.36 1.98
C THR A 10 4.73 3.53 0.62
N THR A 11 5.87 2.89 0.39
CA THR A 11 6.39 2.70 -0.98
C THR A 11 5.91 1.36 -1.54
N ILE A 12 5.31 1.40 -2.73
CA ILE A 12 5.01 0.21 -3.52
C ILE A 12 6.04 0.12 -4.65
N VAL A 13 6.65 -1.05 -4.81
CA VAL A 13 7.65 -1.31 -5.85
C VAL A 13 7.14 -2.39 -6.79
N THR A 14 7.41 -2.23 -8.09
CA THR A 14 7.08 -3.24 -9.11
C THR A 14 8.35 -3.66 -9.86
N VAL A 15 8.51 -4.96 -10.06
CA VAL A 15 9.56 -5.55 -10.90
C VAL A 15 8.91 -6.37 -12.01
N ARG A 16 9.35 -6.15 -13.25
CA ARG A 16 8.95 -6.93 -14.42
C ARG A 16 10.18 -7.58 -15.05
N LYS A 17 10.18 -8.90 -15.16
CA LYS A 17 11.29 -9.67 -15.75
C LYS A 17 10.79 -11.00 -16.31
N GLY A 18 11.22 -11.36 -17.52
CA GLY A 18 10.93 -12.67 -18.12
C GLY A 18 9.44 -13.03 -18.18
N GLY A 19 8.59 -12.10 -18.61
CA GLY A 19 7.14 -12.29 -18.69
C GLY A 19 6.41 -12.32 -17.33
N LYS A 20 7.12 -12.15 -16.22
CA LYS A 20 6.55 -12.13 -14.86
C LYS A 20 6.54 -10.72 -14.29
N VAL A 21 5.54 -10.44 -13.45
CA VAL A 21 5.39 -9.19 -12.70
C VAL A 21 5.28 -9.51 -11.22
N VAL A 22 6.04 -8.79 -10.40
CA VAL A 22 5.97 -8.85 -8.94
C VAL A 22 5.74 -7.43 -8.41
N ILE A 23 4.80 -7.30 -7.47
CA ILE A 23 4.57 -6.07 -6.71
C ILE A 23 4.85 -6.36 -5.24
N ALA A 24 5.55 -5.44 -4.58
CA ALA A 24 5.86 -5.52 -3.15
C ALA A 24 5.58 -4.19 -2.46
N GLY A 25 5.27 -4.27 -1.16
CA GLY A 25 5.07 -3.15 -0.26
C GLY A 25 5.15 -3.64 1.18
N ASP A 26 5.44 -2.75 2.12
CA ASP A 26 5.46 -3.10 3.55
C ASP A 26 4.05 -3.19 4.17
N GLY A 27 3.97 -3.73 5.37
CA GLY A 27 2.73 -3.86 6.14
C GLY A 27 2.45 -2.76 7.17
N GLN A 28 3.27 -1.71 7.23
CA GLN A 28 3.24 -0.70 8.28
C GLN A 28 2.20 0.39 8.04
N VAL A 29 1.34 0.65 9.02
CA VAL A 29 0.51 1.86 9.08
C VAL A 29 1.04 2.71 10.22
N SER A 30 1.37 3.96 9.95
CA SER A 30 1.95 4.88 10.94
C SER A 30 1.15 6.16 11.08
N LEU A 31 1.16 6.71 12.30
CA LEU A 31 0.68 8.06 12.61
C LEU A 31 1.84 8.82 13.24
N GLY A 32 2.39 9.78 12.49
CA GLY A 32 3.68 10.38 12.84
C GLY A 32 4.78 9.31 12.92
N GLN A 33 5.46 9.23 14.05
CA GLN A 33 6.56 8.27 14.28
C GLN A 33 6.09 6.92 14.87
N THR A 34 4.80 6.76 15.19
CA THR A 34 4.27 5.55 15.83
C THR A 34 3.72 4.58 14.81
N ILE A 35 4.07 3.29 14.92
CA ILE A 35 3.47 2.20 14.14
C ILE A 35 2.16 1.78 14.81
N MET A 36 1.04 1.97 14.12
CA MET A 36 -0.28 1.56 14.58
C MET A 36 -0.62 0.12 14.20
N LYS A 37 -0.09 -0.38 13.08
CA LYS A 37 -0.35 -1.74 12.58
C LYS A 37 0.81 -2.21 11.71
N GLY A 38 1.35 -3.40 11.94
CA GLY A 38 2.50 -3.95 11.20
C GLY A 38 2.15 -4.92 10.06
N ASN A 39 0.88 -5.30 9.90
CA ASN A 39 0.45 -6.39 9.00
C ASN A 39 -0.62 -5.96 7.99
N ALA A 40 -0.65 -4.69 7.57
CA ALA A 40 -1.55 -4.22 6.53
C ALA A 40 -1.25 -4.90 5.18
N LYS A 41 -2.30 -5.28 4.45
CA LYS A 41 -2.20 -5.87 3.10
C LYS A 41 -2.42 -4.77 2.05
N LYS A 42 -1.34 -4.13 1.63
CA LYS A 42 -1.38 -3.01 0.67
C LYS A 42 -1.21 -3.43 -0.79
N VAL A 43 -0.82 -4.69 -1.00
CA VAL A 43 -0.79 -5.33 -2.32
C VAL A 43 -1.91 -6.38 -2.33
N ARG A 44 -2.81 -6.27 -3.30
CA ARG A 44 -3.97 -7.16 -3.44
C ARG A 44 -4.14 -7.58 -4.89
N ARG A 45 -4.72 -8.76 -5.08
CA ARG A 45 -5.24 -9.16 -6.39
C ARG A 45 -6.68 -8.69 -6.49
N ILE A 46 -7.04 -8.10 -7.63
CA ILE A 46 -8.38 -7.56 -7.90
C ILE A 46 -8.96 -8.13 -9.20
N GLY A 47 -10.25 -7.89 -9.42
CA GLY A 47 -11.02 -8.43 -10.55
C GLY A 47 -11.50 -9.86 -10.32
N LYS A 48 -12.53 -10.27 -11.07
CA LYS A 48 -13.22 -11.57 -10.90
C LYS A 48 -12.28 -12.79 -10.93
N SER A 49 -11.20 -12.71 -11.72
CA SER A 49 -10.20 -13.78 -11.84
C SER A 49 -8.93 -13.56 -11.02
N GLY A 50 -8.77 -12.43 -10.31
CA GLY A 50 -7.56 -12.12 -9.55
C GLY A 50 -6.30 -11.90 -10.40
N ASN A 51 -6.46 -11.66 -11.70
CA ASN A 51 -5.36 -11.50 -12.66
C ASN A 51 -4.69 -10.12 -12.61
N VAL A 52 -5.33 -9.14 -11.94
CA VAL A 52 -4.80 -7.79 -11.79
C VAL A 52 -4.19 -7.66 -10.40
N ILE A 53 -2.96 -7.13 -10.31
CA ILE A 53 -2.31 -6.84 -9.04
C ILE A 53 -2.33 -5.33 -8.85
N ALA A 54 -2.89 -4.88 -7.73
CA ALA A 54 -2.93 -3.48 -7.33
C ALA A 54 -2.13 -3.31 -6.03
N GLY A 55 -1.33 -2.25 -5.98
CA GLY A 55 -0.63 -1.82 -4.76
C GLY A 55 -0.98 -0.37 -4.46
N PHE A 56 -1.16 -0.04 -3.18
CA PHE A 56 -1.51 1.31 -2.76
C PHE A 56 -0.41 1.97 -1.94
N ALA A 57 -0.04 3.19 -2.33
CA ALA A 57 0.90 4.08 -1.65
C ALA A 57 0.19 5.41 -1.34
N GLY A 58 -0.09 5.70 -0.08
CA GLY A 58 -0.81 6.91 0.33
C GLY A 58 -1.50 6.79 1.69
N ALA A 59 -2.47 7.67 1.97
CA ALA A 59 -3.29 7.59 3.17
C ALA A 59 -4.08 6.28 3.19
N THR A 60 -3.98 5.53 4.29
CA THR A 60 -4.59 4.19 4.39
C THR A 60 -6.11 4.21 4.18
N ALA A 61 -6.79 5.34 4.46
CA ALA A 61 -8.23 5.49 4.27
C ALA A 61 -8.65 5.42 2.79
N ASP A 62 -7.97 6.16 1.91
CA ASP A 62 -8.28 6.16 0.46
C ASP A 62 -7.97 4.79 -0.17
N ALA A 63 -7.01 4.05 0.40
CA ALA A 63 -6.65 2.70 -0.02
C ALA A 63 -7.81 1.70 0.11
N PHE A 64 -8.56 1.79 1.21
CA PHE A 64 -9.65 0.85 1.47
C PHE A 64 -10.82 1.11 0.53
N THR A 65 -11.18 2.37 0.30
CA THR A 65 -12.24 2.76 -0.63
C THR A 65 -11.93 2.39 -2.08
N LEU A 66 -10.67 2.43 -2.51
CA LEU A 66 -10.27 2.07 -3.88
C LEU A 66 -10.20 0.55 -4.14
N LEU A 67 -10.18 -0.27 -3.07
CA LEU A 67 -9.96 -1.73 -3.15
C LEU A 67 -11.16 -2.56 -2.69
N GLU A 68 -12.29 -1.90 -2.39
CA GLU A 68 -13.62 -2.50 -2.18
C GLU A 68 -14.39 -2.52 -3.51
#